data_AF-A0A1V0R383-F1
#
_entry.id   AF-A0A1V0R383-F1
#
_cell.length_a   1.000
_cell.length_b   1.000
_cell.length_c   1.000
_cell.angle_alpha   90.00
_cell.angle_beta   90.00
_cell.angle_gamma   90.00
#
_symmetry.space_group_name_H-M   'P 1'
#
loop_
_entity.id
_entity.type
_entity.pdbx_description
1 polymer ?
#
loop_
_entity_poly.entity_id
_entity_poly.type
_entity_poly.pdbx_seq_one_letter_code
_entity_poly.pdbx_strand_id
1 'polypeptide(L)'
;MDPGPARTKTKQVSSRLLEMTGVKGKVSEPGPSVSRCSEYGEDLFATEHPWSVYEISDAQVEEGMQNLRKALGENGWKITKDGQANSQAQDPEIYAENKAEQFDVHVTGRRKTETGQSMLLFKVVSACFRATSASDLDGQY
;
A
#
# COMPACT_ATOMS: atom_id res chain seq x y z
N MET A 1 -13.34 6.13 14.65
CA MET A 1 -11.91 5.77 14.78
C MET A 1 -11.13 7.05 14.58
N ASP A 2 -10.22 7.39 15.48
CA ASP A 2 -9.47 8.64 15.37
C ASP A 2 -8.25 8.49 14.44
N PRO A 3 -7.71 9.59 13.88
CA PRO A 3 -6.60 9.54 12.91
C PRO A 3 -5.33 8.85 13.40
N GLY A 4 -4.94 9.05 14.66
CA GLY A 4 -3.73 8.44 15.24
C GLY A 4 -3.76 6.90 15.24
N PRO A 5 -4.80 6.27 15.84
CA PRO A 5 -5.01 4.83 15.75
C PRO A 5 -5.13 4.32 14.31
N ALA A 6 -5.79 5.07 13.41
CA ALA A 6 -5.89 4.70 12.01
C ALA A 6 -4.51 4.63 11.33
N ARG A 7 -3.65 5.65 11.49
CA ARG A 7 -2.27 5.62 10.97
C ARG A 7 -1.47 4.45 11.53
N THR A 8 -1.63 4.15 12.82
CA THR A 8 -0.96 3.01 13.46
C THR A 8 -1.37 1.69 12.80
N LYS A 9 -2.68 1.48 12.57
CA LYS A 9 -3.19 0.29 11.88
C LYS A 9 -2.64 0.19 10.45
N THR A 10 -2.64 1.30 9.71
CA THR A 10 -2.13 1.36 8.33
C THR A 10 -0.64 1.05 8.24
N LYS A 11 0.15 1.54 9.20
CA LYS A 11 1.56 1.18 9.32
C LYS A 11 1.74 -0.32 9.56
N GLN A 12 0.97 -0.92 10.47
CA GLN A 12 1.03 -2.36 10.75
C GLN A 12 0.65 -3.20 9.52
N VAL A 13 -0.42 -2.85 8.81
CA VAL A 13 -0.83 -3.50 7.56
C VAL A 13 0.29 -3.41 6.51
N SER A 14 0.88 -2.23 6.36
CA SER A 14 1.97 -2.00 5.41
C SER A 14 3.21 -2.81 5.73
N SER A 15 3.59 -2.91 7.00
CA SER A 15 4.71 -3.75 7.43
C SER A 15 4.46 -5.23 7.15
N ARG A 16 3.25 -5.75 7.40
CA ARG A 16 2.89 -7.14 7.05
C ARG A 16 2.95 -7.38 5.55
N LEU A 17 2.49 -6.44 4.73
CA LEU A 17 2.60 -6.53 3.26
C LEU A 17 4.05 -6.58 2.79
N LEU A 18 4.98 -5.85 3.43
CA LEU A 18 6.40 -5.96 3.15
C LEU A 18 6.93 -7.36 3.50
N GLU A 19 6.60 -7.85 4.69
CA GLU A 19 7.01 -9.19 5.16
C GLU A 19 6.54 -10.29 4.21
N MET A 20 5.32 -10.18 3.68
CA MET A 20 4.75 -11.10 2.68
C MET A 20 5.57 -11.20 1.39
N THR A 21 6.33 -10.17 1.03
CA THR A 21 7.21 -10.22 -0.16
C THR A 21 8.48 -11.03 0.09
N GLY A 22 8.93 -11.14 1.34
CA GLY A 22 10.25 -11.68 1.70
C GLY A 22 11.45 -10.83 1.26
N VAL A 23 11.21 -9.65 0.67
CA VAL A 23 12.27 -8.78 0.13
C VAL A 23 12.96 -7.99 1.25
N LYS A 24 14.29 -7.92 1.17
CA LYS A 24 15.12 -7.05 2.01
C LYS A 24 15.76 -5.98 1.15
N GLY A 25 15.55 -4.72 1.51
CA GLY A 25 16.08 -3.53 0.83
C GLY A 25 15.89 -2.29 1.68
N LYS A 26 16.18 -1.11 1.12
CA LYS A 26 15.90 0.16 1.81
C LYS A 26 14.44 0.52 1.65
N VAL A 27 13.81 0.92 2.75
CA VAL A 27 12.39 1.31 2.79
C VAL A 27 12.30 2.84 2.86
N SER A 28 11.43 3.45 2.07
CA SER A 28 11.17 4.89 2.15
C SER A 28 10.50 5.25 3.49
N GLU A 29 10.86 6.41 4.06
CA GLU A 29 10.50 6.77 5.44
C GLU A 29 9.20 7.58 5.69
N PRO A 30 8.41 8.09 4.72
CA PRO A 30 7.17 8.75 5.09
C PRO A 30 6.18 7.73 5.66
N GLY A 31 5.60 8.03 6.81
CA GLY A 31 4.53 7.22 7.39
C GLY A 31 3.18 7.48 6.72
N PRO A 32 2.12 6.75 7.15
CA PRO A 32 0.78 6.95 6.61
C PRO A 32 0.27 8.38 6.79
N SER A 33 -0.27 8.95 5.72
CA SER A 33 -0.97 10.24 5.67
C SER A 33 -2.47 10.06 5.93
N VAL A 34 -3.15 11.18 6.17
CA VAL A 34 -4.61 11.24 6.28
C VAL A 34 -5.16 12.05 5.11
N SER A 35 -6.19 11.50 4.47
CA SER A 35 -6.92 12.15 3.38
C SER A 35 -8.40 12.24 3.75
N ARG A 36 -9.05 13.39 3.51
CA ARG A 36 -10.48 13.56 3.78
C ARG A 36 -11.30 12.86 2.71
N CYS A 37 -12.38 12.21 3.13
CA CYS A 37 -13.38 11.60 2.26
C CYS A 37 -14.61 12.52 2.14
N SER A 38 -14.38 13.81 1.89
CA SER A 38 -15.40 14.86 1.96
C SER A 38 -16.58 14.63 0.99
N GLU A 39 -16.37 13.89 -0.09
CA GLU A 39 -17.43 13.49 -1.03
C GLU A 39 -18.49 12.57 -0.39
N TYR A 40 -18.17 11.94 0.74
CA TYR A 40 -19.05 11.04 1.50
C TYR A 40 -19.46 11.61 2.87
N GLY A 41 -18.76 12.63 3.38
CA GLY A 41 -19.06 13.30 4.65
C GLY A 41 -17.86 14.06 5.22
N GLU A 42 -18.13 15.18 5.90
CA GLU A 42 -17.11 16.08 6.47
C GLU A 42 -16.32 15.47 7.64
N ASP A 43 -16.88 14.46 8.30
CA ASP A 43 -16.26 13.72 9.41
C ASP A 43 -15.59 12.40 8.95
N LEU A 44 -15.51 12.17 7.64
CA LEU A 44 -14.94 10.96 7.07
C LEU A 44 -13.52 11.19 6.55
N PHE A 45 -12.65 10.22 6.79
CA PHE A 45 -11.27 10.24 6.34
C PHE A 45 -10.75 8.84 6.02
N ALA A 46 -9.77 8.76 5.13
CA ALA A 46 -8.99 7.56 4.87
C ALA A 46 -7.53 7.80 5.28
N THR A 47 -6.79 6.70 5.40
CA THR A 47 -5.34 6.74 5.51
C THR A 47 -4.72 6.19 4.24
N GLU A 48 -3.68 6.86 3.78
CA GLU A 48 -2.91 6.45 2.62
C GLU A 48 -1.46 6.25 3.03
N HIS A 49 -0.81 5.24 2.48
CA HIS A 49 0.61 5.00 2.72
C HIS A 49 1.28 4.59 1.41
N PRO A 50 1.64 5.58 0.57
CA PRO A 50 2.53 5.35 -0.55
C PRO A 50 3.98 5.23 -0.07
N TRP A 51 4.62 4.11 -0.34
CA TRP A 51 6.02 3.86 0.04
C TRP A 51 6.67 2.86 -0.93
N SER A 52 7.99 2.71 -0.86
CA SER A 52 8.72 1.74 -1.68
C SER A 52 9.80 1.01 -0.90
N VAL A 53 10.16 -0.18 -1.38
CA VAL A 53 11.42 -0.84 -1.07
C VAL A 53 12.31 -0.84 -2.30
N TYR A 54 13.52 -0.31 -2.18
CA TYR A 54 14.48 -0.06 -3.26
C TYR A 54 15.88 -0.55 -2.87
N GLU A 55 16.87 -0.33 -3.73
CA GLU A 55 18.20 -0.98 -3.64
C GLU A 55 18.09 -2.51 -3.64
N ILE A 56 17.18 -3.03 -4.46
CA ILE A 56 16.96 -4.45 -4.70
C ILE A 56 17.30 -4.79 -6.16
N SER A 57 17.53 -6.06 -6.45
CA SER A 57 17.74 -6.55 -7.81
C SER A 57 16.41 -6.82 -8.54
N ASP A 58 16.45 -6.92 -9.87
CA ASP A 58 15.28 -7.33 -10.67
C ASP A 58 14.77 -8.72 -10.29
N ALA A 59 15.68 -9.64 -9.93
CA ALA A 59 15.31 -10.96 -9.44
C ALA A 59 14.52 -10.88 -8.12
N GLN A 60 14.94 -9.99 -7.20
CA GLN A 60 14.19 -9.76 -5.96
C GLN A 60 12.84 -9.07 -6.20
N VAL A 61 12.72 -8.24 -7.23
CA VAL A 61 11.41 -7.68 -7.64
C VAL A 61 10.48 -8.80 -8.11
N GLU A 62 10.95 -9.68 -8.98
CA GLU A 62 10.16 -10.82 -9.48
C GLU A 62 9.76 -11.78 -8.35
N GLU A 63 10.72 -12.19 -7.52
CA GLU A 63 10.48 -13.05 -6.36
C GLU A 63 9.52 -12.40 -5.37
N GLY A 64 9.71 -11.11 -5.07
CA GLY A 64 8.85 -10.36 -4.14
C GLY A 64 7.40 -10.30 -4.60
N MET A 65 7.16 -10.03 -5.89
CA MET A 65 5.81 -10.02 -6.46
C MET A 65 5.17 -11.42 -6.46
N GLN A 66 5.95 -12.48 -6.71
CA GLN A 66 5.46 -13.86 -6.66
C GLN A 66 5.10 -14.29 -5.24
N ASN A 67 5.96 -13.98 -4.26
CA ASN A 67 5.71 -14.27 -2.85
C ASN A 67 4.47 -13.52 -2.35
N LEU A 68 4.38 -12.24 -2.68
CA LEU A 68 3.22 -11.42 -2.32
C LEU A 68 1.92 -12.02 -2.86
N ARG A 69 1.88 -12.39 -4.15
CA ARG A 69 0.71 -13.04 -4.77
C ARG A 69 0.21 -14.24 -3.98
N LYS A 70 1.13 -15.12 -3.58
CA LYS A 70 0.80 -16.32 -2.79
C LYS A 70 0.32 -15.95 -1.39
N ALA A 71 1.10 -15.13 -0.68
CA ALA A 71 0.85 -14.78 0.71
C ALA A 71 -0.43 -13.97 0.89
N LEU A 72 -0.81 -13.11 -0.06
CA LEU A 72 -2.07 -12.36 -0.04
C LEU A 72 -3.28 -13.31 0.14
N GLY A 73 -3.36 -14.35 -0.70
CA GLY A 73 -4.45 -15.32 -0.64
C GLY A 73 -4.51 -16.10 0.68
N GLU A 74 -3.34 -16.40 1.26
CA GLU A 74 -3.22 -17.09 2.55
C GLU A 74 -3.59 -16.18 3.75
N ASN A 75 -3.58 -14.86 3.57
CA ASN A 75 -3.77 -13.86 4.63
C ASN A 75 -5.05 -13.03 4.47
N GLY A 76 -6.08 -13.60 3.84
CA GLY A 76 -7.42 -13.00 3.76
C GLY A 76 -7.55 -11.83 2.77
N TRP A 77 -6.54 -11.60 1.93
CA TRP A 77 -6.63 -10.66 0.83
C TRP A 77 -7.20 -11.35 -0.40
N LYS A 78 -8.10 -10.65 -1.09
CA LYS A 78 -8.63 -11.06 -2.38
C LYS A 78 -7.95 -10.24 -3.47
N ILE A 79 -7.23 -10.90 -4.36
CA ILE A 79 -6.64 -10.28 -5.54
C ILE A 79 -7.77 -9.92 -6.52
N THR A 80 -7.87 -8.64 -6.87
CA THR A 80 -8.87 -8.09 -7.81
C THR A 80 -8.28 -7.84 -9.19
N LYS A 81 -6.96 -7.65 -9.28
CA LYS A 81 -6.20 -7.58 -10.54
C LYS A 81 -4.79 -8.09 -10.33
N ASP A 82 -4.27 -8.80 -11.32
CA ASP A 82 -2.91 -9.32 -11.35
C ASP A 82 -2.44 -9.38 -12.80
N GLY A 83 -1.40 -8.63 -13.14
CA GLY A 83 -0.96 -8.52 -14.53
C GLY A 83 0.06 -7.41 -14.72
N GLN A 84 -0.01 -6.74 -15.86
CA GLN A 84 0.89 -5.64 -16.20
C GLN A 84 0.16 -4.29 -16.11
N ALA A 85 0.89 -3.28 -15.65
CA ALA A 85 0.45 -1.90 -15.68
C ALA A 85 0.21 -1.46 -17.13
N ASN A 86 -0.80 -0.61 -17.33
CA ASN A 86 -1.07 0.01 -18.63
C ASN A 86 -0.10 1.19 -18.87
N SER A 87 1.19 0.86 -18.98
CA SER A 87 2.29 1.80 -19.19
C SER A 87 3.26 1.26 -20.23
N GLN A 88 4.14 2.11 -20.76
CA GLN A 88 5.15 1.67 -21.73
C GLN A 88 6.11 0.61 -21.14
N ALA A 89 6.39 0.68 -19.83
CA ALA A 89 7.25 -0.28 -19.15
C ALA A 89 6.57 -1.62 -18.86
N GLN A 90 5.22 -1.66 -18.87
CA GLN A 90 4.41 -2.84 -18.57
C GLN A 90 4.85 -3.56 -17.28
N ASP A 91 5.22 -2.78 -16.26
CA ASP A 91 5.66 -3.29 -14.97
C ASP A 91 4.58 -4.21 -14.36
N PRO A 92 4.95 -5.36 -13.76
CA PRO A 92 3.99 -6.21 -13.06
C PRO A 92 3.29 -5.45 -11.93
N GLU A 93 1.99 -5.68 -11.78
CA GLU A 93 1.19 -5.08 -10.72
C GLU A 93 0.13 -6.04 -10.15
N ILE A 94 -0.18 -5.83 -8.88
CA ILE A 94 -1.22 -6.55 -8.14
C ILE A 94 -2.11 -5.52 -7.45
N TYR A 95 -3.42 -5.69 -7.59
CA TYR A 95 -4.42 -5.05 -6.75
C TYR A 95 -5.08 -6.11 -5.88
N ALA A 96 -5.24 -5.82 -4.59
CA ALA A 96 -5.94 -6.69 -3.68
C ALA A 96 -6.73 -5.91 -2.63
N GLU A 97 -7.84 -6.49 -2.17
CA GLU A 97 -8.72 -5.95 -1.15
C GLU A 97 -8.75 -6.90 0.06
N ASN A 98 -8.72 -6.36 1.28
CA ASN A 98 -8.97 -7.09 2.51
C ASN A 98 -10.16 -6.44 3.24
N LYS A 99 -11.34 -7.03 3.04
CA LYS A 99 -12.60 -6.49 3.57
C LYS A 99 -12.70 -6.57 5.09
N ALA A 100 -12.08 -7.58 5.70
CA ALA A 100 -12.08 -7.74 7.16
C ALA A 100 -11.24 -6.65 7.82
N GLU A 101 -10.08 -6.33 7.24
CA GLU A 101 -9.21 -5.26 7.74
C GLU A 101 -9.65 -3.87 7.27
N GLN A 102 -10.46 -3.80 6.20
CA GLN A 102 -10.91 -2.57 5.51
C GLN A 102 -9.76 -1.82 4.82
N PHE A 103 -8.96 -2.55 4.05
CA PHE A 103 -7.83 -2.00 3.29
C PHE A 103 -7.79 -2.52 1.87
N ASP A 104 -7.31 -1.66 0.98
CA ASP A 104 -6.90 -2.00 -0.38
C ASP A 104 -5.40 -1.77 -0.54
N VAL A 105 -4.79 -2.55 -1.42
CA VAL A 105 -3.38 -2.37 -1.80
C VAL A 105 -3.23 -2.44 -3.31
N HIS A 106 -2.42 -1.54 -3.84
CA HIS A 106 -1.82 -1.64 -5.17
C HIS A 106 -0.31 -1.76 -5.02
N VAL A 107 0.27 -2.81 -5.60
CA VAL A 107 1.71 -3.02 -5.63
C VAL A 107 2.20 -3.08 -7.06
N THR A 108 3.25 -2.33 -7.39
CA THR A 108 3.93 -2.37 -8.68
C THR A 108 5.38 -2.81 -8.49
N GLY A 109 5.83 -3.78 -9.27
CA GLY A 109 7.22 -4.21 -9.30
C GLY A 109 7.97 -3.57 -10.46
N ARG A 110 8.80 -2.56 -10.17
CA ARG A 110 9.56 -1.84 -11.19
C ARG A 110 10.95 -2.45 -11.35
N ARG A 111 11.35 -2.72 -12.59
CA ARG A 111 12.71 -3.20 -12.93
C ARG A 111 13.66 -2.04 -13.19
N LYS A 112 14.96 -2.33 -13.17
CA LYS A 112 16.01 -1.37 -13.48
C LYS A 112 15.85 -0.83 -14.91
N THR A 113 16.03 0.46 -15.08
CA THR A 113 16.15 1.13 -16.39
C THR A 113 17.46 1.91 -16.46
N GLU A 114 17.75 2.58 -17.56
CA GLU A 114 18.95 3.43 -17.69
C GLU A 114 19.01 4.54 -16.62
N THR A 115 17.85 5.08 -16.25
CA THR A 115 17.72 6.21 -15.30
C THR A 115 17.05 5.83 -13.97
N GLY A 116 16.64 4.58 -13.79
CA GLY A 116 15.86 4.11 -12.65
C GLY A 116 16.40 2.82 -12.04
N GLN A 117 16.19 2.66 -10.74
CA GLN A 117 16.56 1.43 -10.00
C GLN A 117 15.35 0.51 -9.81
N SER A 118 15.62 -0.78 -9.57
CA SER A 118 14.58 -1.75 -9.25
C SER A 118 13.97 -1.49 -7.87
N MET A 119 12.67 -1.65 -7.75
CA MET A 119 11.92 -1.41 -6.52
C MET A 119 10.53 -2.04 -6.54
N LEU A 120 9.95 -2.26 -5.37
CA LEU A 120 8.52 -2.48 -5.21
C LEU A 120 7.88 -1.20 -4.68
N LEU A 121 6.82 -0.74 -5.33
CA LEU A 121 6.03 0.41 -4.90
C LEU A 121 4.72 -0.08 -4.31
N PHE A 122 4.36 0.39 -3.13
CA PHE A 122 3.13 0.06 -2.44
C PHE A 122 2.28 1.32 -2.32
N LYS A 123 0.99 1.19 -2.62
CA LYS A 123 -0.03 2.14 -2.23
C LYS A 123 -1.05 1.39 -1.39
N VAL A 124 -0.97 1.57 -0.07
CA VAL A 124 -1.92 0.99 0.89
C VAL A 124 -2.93 2.05 1.28
N VAL A 125 -4.21 1.74 1.15
CA VAL A 125 -5.30 2.71 1.42
C VAL A 125 -6.34 2.04 2.29
N SER A 126 -6.79 2.71 3.34
CA SER A 126 -7.92 2.23 4.15
C SER A 126 -9.26 2.61 3.51
N ALA A 127 -10.32 1.92 3.91
CA ALA A 127 -11.67 2.47 3.77
C ALA A 127 -11.78 3.83 4.51
N CYS A 128 -12.80 4.61 4.17
CA CYS A 128 -13.13 5.81 4.92
C CYS A 128 -13.66 5.44 6.30
N PHE A 129 -13.00 5.94 7.35
CA PHE A 129 -13.43 5.86 8.72
C PHE A 129 -14.13 7.15 9.13
N ARG A 130 -15.08 7.03 10.06
CA ARG A 130 -15.70 8.17 10.73
C ARG A 130 -14.86 8.60 11.93
N ALA A 131 -14.41 9.85 11.93
CA ALA A 131 -13.82 10.50 13.09
C ALA A 131 -14.88 10.76 14.16
N THR A 132 -14.46 10.92 15.41
CA THR A 132 -15.38 11.25 16.51
C THR A 132 -15.99 12.64 16.33
N SER A 133 -15.22 13.58 15.79
CA SER A 133 -15.66 14.89 15.33
C SER A 133 -14.93 15.31 14.06
N ALA A 134 -15.55 16.18 13.25
CA ALA A 134 -14.89 16.74 12.06
C ALA A 134 -13.64 17.57 12.41
N SER A 135 -13.64 18.23 13.57
CA SER A 135 -12.48 19.00 14.06
C SER A 135 -11.27 18.12 14.41
N ASP A 136 -11.45 16.81 14.65
CA ASP A 136 -10.31 15.90 14.84
C ASP A 136 -9.49 15.72 13.54
N LEU A 137 -10.06 16.12 12.40
CA LEU A 137 -9.41 16.09 11.09
C LEU A 137 -8.70 17.41 10.77
N ASP A 138 -8.78 18.43 11.62
CA ASP A 138 -8.12 19.70 11.38
C ASP A 138 -6.60 19.58 11.59
N GLY A 139 -5.83 20.06 10.62
CA GLY A 139 -4.38 19.92 10.62
C GLY A 139 -3.88 18.48 10.40
N GLN A 140 -4.76 17.54 10.02
CA GLN A 140 -4.36 16.19 9.63
C GLN A 140 -3.95 16.17 8.17
N TYR A 141 -2.74 15.67 7.92
CA TYR A 141 -2.15 15.39 6.60
C TYR A 141 -1.19 14.22 6.70
#